data_AF-A0AA42IV47-F1
#
_entry.id   AF-A0AA42IV47-F1
#
_cell.length_a   1.000
_cell.length_b   1.000
_cell.length_c   1.000
_cell.angle_alpha   90.00
_cell.angle_beta   90.00
_cell.angle_gamma   90.00
#
_symmetry.space_group_name_H-M   'P 1'
#
loop_
_entity.id
_entity.type
_entity.pdbx_description
1 polymer ?
#
loop_
_entity_poly.entity_id
_entity_poly.type
_entity_poly.pdbx_seq_one_letter_code
_entity_poly.pdbx_strand_id
1 'polypeptide(L)'
;MGEINIPRSEQEALMAVECDVLNQLIDQCLREERPSALRRLRLDSCGPYITSKLRAFEKARDAYGKAKAEKKRAETRYDALSAGRDLVHAVLLMKQRIATEEEEGQRFHVDDLIMPPHHFGERISVRMSYRWRPSAADPWAYGDITIFHDVDMRPDYTLPPLKRKPSAARQAQERQETLYGEWEHLKSLALHSVRDYFRSGGNGAEIPKVFQVKPDSYTRGLNNFSAKFWL
;
A
#
# COMPACT_ATOMS: atom_id res chain seq x y z
N MET A 1 -4.42 7.52 5.06
CA MET A 1 -3.88 6.18 5.35
C MET A 1 -2.41 6.23 5.00
N GLY A 2 -1.53 5.74 5.88
CA GLY A 2 -0.09 5.71 5.59
C GLY A 2 0.19 4.75 4.44
N GLU A 3 1.07 5.15 3.53
CA GLU A 3 1.51 4.32 2.41
C GLU A 3 2.48 3.24 2.91
N ILE A 4 3.43 3.64 3.76
CA ILE A 4 4.52 2.81 4.24
C ILE A 4 4.39 2.44 5.71
N ASN A 5 3.72 3.27 6.52
CA ASN A 5 3.53 3.07 7.95
C ASN A 5 2.11 2.55 8.23
N ILE A 6 1.97 1.52 9.08
CA ILE A 6 0.66 1.07 9.54
C ILE A 6 0.12 2.10 10.56
N PRO A 7 -1.09 2.67 10.36
CA PRO A 7 -1.68 3.60 11.33
C PRO A 7 -1.83 2.98 12.72
N ARG A 8 -1.59 3.74 13.78
CA ARG A 8 -1.66 3.25 15.17
C ARG A 8 -2.98 2.55 15.52
N SER A 9 -4.10 3.08 15.04
CA SER A 9 -5.42 2.45 15.24
C SER A 9 -5.53 1.06 14.58
N GLU A 10 -4.89 0.88 13.41
CA GLU A 10 -4.84 -0.42 12.74
C GLU A 10 -3.88 -1.37 13.46
N GLN A 11 -2.76 -0.87 13.98
CA GLN A 11 -1.84 -1.67 14.80
C GLN A 11 -2.52 -2.22 16.06
N GLU A 12 -3.22 -1.36 16.81
CA GLU A 12 -3.95 -1.75 18.02
C GLU A 12 -5.04 -2.79 17.71
N ALA A 13 -5.79 -2.61 16.62
CA ALA A 13 -6.79 -3.57 16.17
C ALA A 13 -6.17 -4.92 15.77
N LEU A 14 -5.07 -4.90 15.00
CA LEU A 14 -4.34 -6.10 14.58
C LEU A 14 -3.78 -6.87 15.77
N MET A 15 -3.18 -6.17 16.73
CA MET A 15 -2.58 -6.80 17.92
C MET A 15 -3.62 -7.52 18.77
N ALA A 16 -4.84 -6.97 18.87
CA ALA A 16 -5.95 -7.59 19.59
C ALA A 16 -6.52 -8.87 18.96
N VAL A 17 -6.17 -9.19 17.70
CA VAL A 17 -6.66 -10.41 17.03
C VAL A 17 -5.80 -11.61 17.39
N GLU A 18 -6.35 -12.54 18.17
CA GLU A 18 -5.71 -13.83 18.43
C GLU A 18 -5.83 -14.76 17.21
N CYS A 19 -4.70 -15.16 16.63
CA CYS A 19 -4.67 -15.97 15.40
C CYS A 19 -5.27 -17.36 15.58
N ASP A 20 -5.06 -17.99 16.74
CA ASP A 20 -5.64 -19.30 17.07
C ASP A 20 -7.16 -19.22 17.17
N VAL A 21 -7.67 -18.14 17.81
CA VAL A 21 -9.10 -17.88 17.91
C VAL A 21 -9.69 -17.58 16.54
N LEU A 22 -9.02 -16.80 15.70
CA LEU A 22 -9.44 -16.54 14.33
C LEU A 22 -9.57 -17.85 13.52
N ASN A 23 -8.57 -18.72 13.61
CA ASN A 23 -8.56 -20.00 12.90
C ASN A 23 -9.74 -20.90 13.37
N GLN A 24 -9.98 -20.98 14.68
CA GLN A 24 -11.11 -21.71 15.24
C GLN A 24 -12.47 -21.14 14.78
N LEU A 25 -12.61 -19.82 14.72
CA LEU A 25 -13.83 -19.16 14.28
C LEU A 25 -14.09 -19.38 12.78
N ILE A 26 -13.03 -19.45 11.96
CA ILE A 26 -13.14 -19.82 10.54
C ILE A 26 -13.67 -21.25 10.41
N ASP A 27 -13.08 -22.20 11.13
CA ASP A 27 -13.54 -23.59 11.13
C ASP A 27 -14.98 -23.73 11.65
N GLN A 28 -15.37 -22.90 12.62
CA GLN A 28 -16.75 -22.86 13.12
C GLN A 28 -17.70 -22.27 12.09
N CYS A 29 -17.34 -21.18 11.41
CA CYS A 29 -18.15 -20.57 10.36
C CYS A 29 -18.43 -21.53 9.19
N LEU A 30 -17.48 -22.41 8.85
CA LEU A 30 -17.66 -23.42 7.81
C LEU A 30 -18.51 -24.62 8.26
N ARG A 31 -18.48 -24.95 9.56
CA ARG A 31 -19.28 -26.05 10.14
C ARG A 31 -20.72 -25.66 10.41
N GLU A 32 -20.93 -24.47 10.97
CA GLU A 32 -22.23 -24.01 11.46
C GLU A 32 -22.96 -23.10 10.45
N GLU A 33 -22.33 -22.73 9.34
CA GLU A 33 -22.83 -21.77 8.34
C GLU A 33 -23.26 -20.40 8.96
N ARG A 34 -22.77 -20.07 10.17
CA ARG A 34 -23.13 -18.85 10.91
C ARG A 34 -22.15 -17.70 10.66
N PRO A 35 -22.59 -16.52 10.16
CA PRO A 35 -21.71 -15.40 9.82
C PRO A 35 -21.18 -14.56 10.99
N SER A 36 -21.86 -14.60 12.13
CA SER A 36 -21.73 -13.58 13.16
C SER A 36 -20.50 -13.76 14.06
N ALA A 37 -19.84 -14.92 14.01
CA ALA A 37 -18.74 -15.25 14.90
C ALA A 37 -17.49 -14.38 14.65
N LEU A 38 -17.18 -14.10 13.38
CA LEU A 38 -16.03 -13.28 12.98
C LEU A 38 -16.21 -11.78 13.23
N ARG A 39 -17.45 -11.29 13.30
CA ARG A 39 -17.72 -9.85 13.55
C ARG A 39 -17.19 -9.39 14.90
N ARG A 40 -17.01 -10.29 15.85
CA ARG A 40 -16.45 -10.01 17.18
C ARG A 40 -14.99 -9.56 17.13
N LEU A 41 -14.24 -10.01 16.12
CA LEU A 41 -12.82 -9.70 15.95
C LEU A 41 -12.56 -8.35 15.26
N ARG A 42 -13.61 -7.66 14.78
CA ARG A 42 -13.51 -6.34 14.13
C ARG A 42 -12.41 -6.25 13.06
N LEU A 43 -12.30 -7.29 12.24
CA LEU A 43 -11.28 -7.41 11.18
C LEU A 43 -11.39 -6.31 10.12
N ASP A 44 -12.55 -5.66 10.01
CA ASP A 44 -12.80 -4.44 9.23
C ASP A 44 -11.94 -3.24 9.68
N SER A 45 -11.57 -3.21 10.95
CA SER A 45 -10.76 -2.15 11.55
C SER A 45 -9.24 -2.43 11.44
N CYS A 46 -8.84 -3.58 10.90
CA CYS A 46 -7.44 -4.01 10.74
C CYS A 46 -6.80 -3.57 9.41
N GLY A 47 -7.38 -2.57 8.75
CA GLY A 47 -6.89 -2.03 7.48
C GLY A 47 -7.49 -2.68 6.22
N PRO A 48 -7.22 -2.09 5.04
CA PRO A 48 -7.85 -2.48 3.78
C PRO A 48 -7.40 -3.86 3.29
N TYR A 49 -6.15 -4.23 3.56
CA TYR A 49 -5.61 -5.53 3.18
C TYR A 49 -6.35 -6.66 3.87
N ILE A 50 -6.48 -6.61 5.20
CA ILE A 50 -7.26 -7.60 5.98
C ILE A 50 -8.73 -7.58 5.59
N THR A 51 -9.31 -6.38 5.41
CA THR A 51 -10.70 -6.24 4.97
C THR A 51 -10.94 -6.91 3.60
N SER A 52 -9.99 -6.81 2.67
CA SER A 52 -10.09 -7.47 1.36
C SER A 52 -10.09 -9.00 1.49
N LYS A 53 -9.26 -9.55 2.37
CA LYS A 53 -9.17 -10.99 2.65
C LYS A 53 -10.42 -11.50 3.38
N LEU A 54 -10.97 -10.72 4.31
CA LEU A 54 -12.24 -11.00 4.96
C LEU A 54 -13.37 -11.11 3.92
N ARG A 55 -13.49 -10.12 3.03
CA ARG A 55 -14.52 -10.13 1.97
C ARG A 55 -14.36 -11.32 1.02
N ALA A 56 -13.13 -11.70 0.70
CA ALA A 56 -12.85 -12.88 -0.12
C ALA A 56 -13.32 -14.17 0.57
N PHE A 57 -13.05 -14.32 1.86
CA PHE A 57 -13.55 -15.44 2.68
C PHE A 57 -15.08 -15.47 2.76
N GLU A 58 -15.72 -14.34 3.05
CA GLU A 58 -17.18 -14.24 3.11
C GLU A 58 -17.83 -14.66 1.79
N LYS A 59 -17.26 -14.22 0.66
CA LYS A 59 -17.72 -14.62 -0.68
C LYS A 59 -17.57 -16.11 -0.94
N ALA A 60 -16.42 -16.70 -0.57
CA ALA A 60 -16.18 -18.13 -0.74
C ALA A 60 -17.12 -18.98 0.13
N ARG A 61 -17.38 -18.55 1.37
CA ARG A 61 -18.35 -19.18 2.25
C ARG A 61 -19.78 -19.12 1.69
N ASP A 62 -20.20 -17.97 1.17
CA ASP A 62 -21.54 -17.82 0.58
C ASP A 62 -21.71 -18.71 -0.66
N ALA A 63 -20.65 -18.93 -1.44
CA ALA A 63 -20.65 -19.89 -2.54
C ALA A 63 -20.79 -21.33 -2.03
N TYR A 64 -20.10 -21.68 -0.93
CA TYR A 64 -20.23 -22.98 -0.28
C TYR A 64 -21.65 -23.26 0.23
N GLY A 65 -22.28 -22.31 0.93
CA GLY A 65 -23.65 -22.47 1.43
C GLY A 65 -24.71 -22.60 0.32
N LYS A 66 -24.44 -22.08 -0.88
CA LYS A 66 -25.33 -22.21 -2.06
C LYS A 66 -25.12 -23.50 -2.84
N ALA A 67 -24.00 -24.19 -2.65
CA ALA A 67 -23.66 -25.38 -3.42
C ALA A 67 -24.45 -26.61 -2.95
N LYS A 68 -25.29 -27.15 -3.85
CA LYS A 68 -26.14 -28.32 -3.57
C LYS A 68 -25.57 -29.64 -4.11
N ALA A 69 -24.92 -29.59 -5.28
CA ALA A 69 -24.33 -30.77 -5.89
C ALA A 69 -23.05 -31.19 -5.14
N GLU A 70 -22.87 -32.48 -4.89
CA GLU A 70 -21.76 -33.02 -4.07
C GLU A 70 -20.39 -32.57 -4.56
N LYS A 71 -20.12 -32.72 -5.87
CA LYS A 71 -18.87 -32.26 -6.50
C LYS A 71 -18.65 -30.76 -6.29
N LYS A 72 -19.70 -29.94 -6.45
CA LYS A 72 -19.62 -28.49 -6.29
C LYS A 72 -19.47 -28.08 -4.82
N ARG A 73 -20.08 -28.83 -3.91
CA ARG A 73 -19.98 -28.62 -2.47
C ARG A 73 -18.57 -28.95 -1.96
N ALA A 74 -17.93 -29.99 -2.49
CA ALA A 74 -16.53 -30.31 -2.18
C ALA A 74 -15.55 -29.21 -2.65
N GLU A 75 -15.70 -28.76 -3.90
CA GLU A 75 -14.89 -27.68 -4.49
C GLU A 75 -15.03 -26.36 -3.70
N THR A 76 -16.26 -25.89 -3.50
CA THR A 76 -16.51 -24.64 -2.77
C THR A 76 -16.12 -24.71 -1.29
N ARG A 77 -16.13 -25.91 -0.68
CA ARG A 77 -15.58 -26.11 0.67
C ARG A 77 -14.07 -25.88 0.70
N TYR A 78 -13.36 -26.41 -0.29
CA TYR A 78 -11.92 -26.21 -0.40
C TYR A 78 -11.57 -24.74 -0.59
N ASP A 79 -12.30 -24.04 -1.48
CA ASP A 79 -12.09 -22.60 -1.72
C ASP A 79 -12.30 -21.78 -0.44
N ALA A 80 -13.36 -22.09 0.33
CA ALA A 80 -13.65 -21.40 1.58
C ALA A 80 -12.58 -21.66 2.66
N LEU A 81 -12.05 -22.89 2.74
CA LEU A 81 -10.93 -23.22 3.62
C LEU A 81 -9.65 -22.47 3.20
N SER A 82 -9.36 -22.42 1.89
CA SER A 82 -8.20 -21.69 1.37
C SER A 82 -8.30 -20.20 1.69
N ALA A 83 -9.46 -19.58 1.43
CA ALA A 83 -9.68 -18.17 1.74
C ALA A 83 -9.61 -17.87 3.26
N GLY A 84 -10.01 -18.82 4.09
CA GLY A 84 -9.85 -18.73 5.55
C GLY A 84 -8.39 -18.77 5.98
N ARG A 85 -7.61 -19.70 5.43
CA ARG A 85 -6.15 -19.76 5.67
C ARG A 85 -5.44 -18.50 5.19
N ASP A 86 -5.82 -17.97 4.03
CA ASP A 86 -5.30 -16.71 3.51
C ASP A 86 -5.58 -15.54 4.46
N LEU A 87 -6.76 -15.51 5.09
CA LEU A 87 -7.11 -14.49 6.07
C LEU A 87 -6.25 -14.61 7.34
N VAL A 88 -6.07 -15.81 7.89
CA VAL A 88 -5.17 -16.05 9.04
C VAL A 88 -3.73 -15.65 8.70
N HIS A 89 -3.25 -16.08 7.53
CA HIS A 89 -1.91 -15.76 7.07
C HIS A 89 -1.73 -14.24 6.89
N ALA A 90 -2.73 -13.54 6.35
CA ALA A 90 -2.69 -12.09 6.21
C ALA A 90 -2.56 -11.38 7.57
N VAL A 91 -3.28 -11.83 8.60
CA VAL A 91 -3.16 -11.27 9.95
C VAL A 91 -1.76 -11.53 10.53
N LEU A 92 -1.22 -12.74 10.38
CA LEU A 92 0.13 -13.07 10.81
C LEU A 92 1.20 -12.21 10.13
N LEU A 93 1.12 -12.05 8.81
CA LEU A 93 2.03 -11.20 8.04
C LEU A 93 1.96 -9.74 8.52
N MET A 94 0.76 -9.22 8.77
CA MET A 94 0.60 -7.84 9.25
C MET A 94 1.14 -7.67 10.67
N LYS A 95 0.98 -8.66 11.56
CA LYS A 95 1.60 -8.65 12.89
C LYS A 95 3.13 -8.66 12.82
N GLN A 96 3.71 -9.49 11.94
CA GLN A 96 5.16 -9.50 11.70
C GLN A 96 5.64 -8.15 11.17
N ARG A 97 4.89 -7.54 10.24
CA ARG A 97 5.19 -6.20 9.72
C ARG A 97 5.18 -5.15 10.83
N ILE A 98 4.24 -5.20 11.77
CA ILE A 98 4.22 -4.29 12.93
C ILE A 98 5.51 -4.43 13.75
N ALA A 99 5.93 -5.66 14.07
CA ALA A 99 7.16 -5.89 14.83
C ALA A 99 8.40 -5.34 14.10
N THR A 100 8.47 -5.53 12.77
CA THR A 100 9.54 -4.94 11.95
C THR A 100 9.49 -3.41 11.93
N GLU A 101 8.30 -2.80 11.81
CA GLU A 101 8.14 -1.34 11.86
C GLU A 101 8.49 -0.77 13.25
N GLU A 102 8.27 -1.52 14.33
CA GLU A 102 8.67 -1.12 15.69
C GLU A 102 10.19 -1.14 15.85
N GLU A 103 10.87 -2.20 15.38
CA GLU A 103 12.33 -2.29 15.37
C GLU A 103 12.99 -1.22 14.49
N GLU A 104 12.43 -0.97 13.30
CA GLU A 104 12.87 0.10 12.39
C GLU A 104 12.61 1.48 13.00
N GLY A 105 11.44 1.67 13.63
CA GLY A 105 11.02 2.88 14.32
C GLY A 105 11.92 3.29 15.47
N GLN A 106 12.74 2.38 16.00
CA GLN A 106 13.79 2.71 16.97
C GLN A 106 14.97 3.46 16.34
N ARG A 107 15.17 3.38 15.03
CA ARG A 107 16.32 3.97 14.31
C ARG A 107 15.92 5.05 13.33
N PHE A 108 14.81 4.89 12.62
CA PHE A 108 14.36 5.85 11.63
C PHE A 108 12.83 5.87 11.51
N HIS A 109 12.30 6.97 11.00
CA HIS A 109 10.90 7.09 10.64
C HIS A 109 10.75 8.07 9.49
N VAL A 110 9.99 7.68 8.47
CA VAL A 110 9.69 8.50 7.29
C VAL A 110 8.23 8.89 7.37
N ASP A 111 7.95 10.19 7.27
CA ASP A 111 6.58 10.70 7.26
C ASP A 111 5.93 10.43 5.90
N ASP A 112 4.85 9.66 5.93
CA ASP A 112 4.10 9.25 4.74
C ASP A 112 2.75 9.97 4.59
N LEU A 113 2.47 10.93 5.46
CA LEU A 113 1.29 11.80 5.38
C LEU A 113 1.54 12.98 4.45
N ILE A 114 1.79 12.68 3.18
CA ILE A 114 2.03 13.68 2.14
C ILE A 114 0.70 14.01 1.46
N MET A 115 0.26 15.26 1.61
CA MET A 115 -0.97 15.73 0.97
C MET A 115 -0.71 16.13 -0.48
N PRO A 116 -1.60 15.76 -1.42
CA PRO A 116 -1.50 16.20 -2.80
C PRO A 116 -1.65 17.72 -2.90
N PRO A 117 -0.88 18.38 -3.77
CA PRO A 117 -1.16 19.75 -4.20
C PRO A 117 -2.58 19.91 -4.76
N HIS A 118 -3.16 21.10 -4.61
CA HIS A 118 -4.48 21.41 -5.16
C HIS A 118 -4.53 21.41 -6.70
N HIS A 119 -3.38 21.61 -7.35
CA HIS A 119 -3.25 21.62 -8.80
C HIS A 119 -1.87 21.13 -9.19
N PHE A 120 -1.79 20.38 -10.28
CA PHE A 120 -0.53 19.84 -10.79
C PHE A 120 -0.09 20.58 -12.06
N GLY A 121 1.18 20.98 -12.08
CA GLY A 121 1.88 21.36 -13.31
C GLY A 121 2.58 20.16 -13.95
N GLU A 122 3.19 20.37 -15.12
CA GLU A 122 4.01 19.33 -15.79
C GLU A 122 5.20 18.89 -14.93
N ARG A 123 5.73 19.81 -14.13
CA ARG A 123 6.70 19.50 -13.09
C ARG A 123 5.99 19.22 -11.78
N ILE A 124 5.97 17.97 -11.39
CA ILE A 124 5.42 17.52 -10.11
C ILE A 124 6.54 17.38 -9.07
N SER A 125 6.18 17.51 -7.79
CA SER A 125 7.12 17.35 -6.70
C SER A 125 6.49 16.65 -5.51
N VAL A 126 7.33 15.89 -4.79
CA VAL A 126 6.99 15.24 -3.54
C VAL A 126 8.04 15.64 -2.52
N ARG A 127 7.61 16.32 -1.46
CA ARG A 127 8.44 16.62 -0.30
C ARG A 127 8.09 15.66 0.82
N MET A 128 9.10 15.07 1.42
CA MET A 128 8.95 14.21 2.58
C MET A 128 9.97 14.54 3.65
N SER A 129 9.51 14.42 4.88
CA SER A 129 10.33 14.61 6.07
C SER A 129 10.64 13.26 6.67
N TYR A 130 11.82 13.14 7.26
CA TYR A 130 12.23 11.92 7.94
C TYR A 130 13.05 12.28 9.18
N ARG A 131 13.08 11.35 10.11
CA ARG A 131 13.95 11.40 11.28
C ARG A 131 14.76 10.12 11.37
N TRP A 132 16.00 10.22 11.81
CA TRP A 132 16.87 9.07 11.98
C TRP A 132 17.82 9.28 13.16
N ARG A 133 18.38 8.19 13.67
CA ARG A 133 19.45 8.18 14.67
C ARG A 133 20.27 6.90 14.53
N PRO A 134 21.58 6.92 14.83
CA PRO A 134 22.43 5.73 14.71
C PRO A 134 22.02 4.60 15.67
N SER A 135 21.70 4.94 16.92
CA SER A 135 21.27 4.01 17.97
C SER A 135 20.04 4.53 18.72
N ALA A 136 19.35 3.63 19.43
CA ALA A 136 18.21 3.95 20.26
C ALA A 136 18.53 4.92 21.43
N ALA A 137 19.80 5.04 21.80
CA ALA A 137 20.28 5.96 22.83
C ALA A 137 20.62 7.36 22.28
N ASP A 138 20.79 7.50 20.97
CA ASP A 138 21.21 8.76 20.36
C ASP A 138 20.02 9.73 20.17
N PRO A 139 20.29 11.04 20.12
CA PRO A 139 19.26 12.03 19.78
C PRO A 139 18.80 11.85 18.32
N TRP A 140 17.53 12.17 18.09
CA TRP A 140 16.96 12.18 16.74
C TRP A 140 17.53 13.33 15.91
N ALA A 141 18.03 13.00 14.72
CA ALA A 141 18.28 13.94 13.64
C ALA A 141 17.06 14.02 12.71
N TYR A 142 16.91 15.15 12.04
CA TYR A 142 15.78 15.45 11.17
C TYR A 142 16.28 15.96 9.83
N GLY A 143 15.54 15.60 8.78
CA GLY A 143 15.89 15.96 7.41
C GLY A 143 14.66 15.90 6.52
N ASP A 144 14.80 16.49 5.35
CA ASP A 144 13.79 16.46 4.32
C ASP A 144 14.42 16.33 2.94
N ILE A 145 13.66 15.70 2.04
CA ILE A 145 14.03 15.54 0.63
C ILE A 145 12.84 15.98 -0.22
N THR A 146 13.14 16.73 -1.27
CA THR A 146 12.18 17.09 -2.32
C THR A 146 12.57 16.38 -3.60
N ILE A 147 11.71 15.47 -4.05
CA ILE A 147 11.88 14.74 -5.31
C ILE A 147 11.02 15.39 -6.39
N PHE A 148 11.64 15.70 -7.53
CA PHE A 148 10.99 16.30 -8.69
C PHE A 148 10.89 15.32 -9.85
N HIS A 149 9.79 15.42 -10.59
CA HIS A 149 9.59 14.73 -11.86
C HIS A 149 8.98 15.68 -12.88
N ASP A 150 9.59 15.76 -14.06
CA ASP A 150 9.02 16.41 -15.23
C ASP A 150 8.28 15.34 -16.04
N VAL A 151 6.95 15.39 -16.02
CA VAL A 151 6.09 14.38 -16.63
C VAL A 151 6.07 14.57 -18.15
N ASP A 152 6.43 13.53 -18.91
CA ASP A 152 6.29 13.54 -20.36
C ASP A 152 4.82 13.30 -20.76
N MET A 153 4.10 14.38 -21.04
CA MET A 153 2.69 14.37 -21.46
C MET A 153 2.51 14.20 -22.98
N ARG A 154 3.55 13.80 -23.71
CA ARG A 154 3.44 13.60 -25.16
C ARG A 154 2.42 12.51 -25.46
N PRO A 155 1.43 12.78 -26.33
CA PRO A 155 0.43 11.78 -26.68
C PRO A 155 1.10 10.60 -27.38
N ASP A 156 0.57 9.41 -27.11
CA ASP A 156 1.00 8.21 -27.82
C ASP A 156 0.47 8.25 -29.26
N TYR A 157 1.33 8.66 -30.18
CA TYR A 157 1.02 8.74 -31.61
C TYR A 157 0.87 7.37 -32.29
N THR A 158 1.10 6.26 -31.57
CA THR A 158 0.81 4.91 -32.08
C THR A 158 -0.67 4.55 -31.99
N LEU A 159 -1.44 5.27 -31.16
CA LEU A 159 -2.88 5.05 -31.02
C LEU A 159 -3.66 5.73 -32.15
N PRO A 160 -4.71 5.07 -32.70
CA PRO A 160 -5.55 5.68 -33.71
C PRO A 160 -6.21 6.94 -33.16
N PRO A 161 -6.28 8.03 -33.95
CA PRO A 161 -6.82 9.30 -33.48
C PRO A 161 -8.28 9.14 -33.06
N LEU A 162 -8.64 9.77 -31.94
CA LEU A 162 -10.00 9.77 -31.42
C LEU A 162 -10.97 10.31 -32.48
N LYS A 163 -12.06 9.58 -32.73
CA LYS A 163 -13.12 9.94 -33.70
C LYS A 163 -13.80 11.28 -33.40
N ARG A 164 -13.73 11.78 -32.16
CA ARG A 164 -14.29 13.05 -31.71
C ARG A 164 -13.32 13.74 -30.77
N LYS A 165 -13.03 15.03 -31.02
CA LYS A 165 -12.21 15.83 -30.10
C LYS A 165 -12.95 16.01 -28.77
N PRO A 166 -12.36 15.63 -27.62
CA PRO A 166 -12.92 15.94 -26.32
C PRO A 166 -12.97 17.47 -26.12
N SER A 167 -13.90 17.95 -25.29
CA SER A 167 -14.00 19.37 -24.96
C SER A 167 -12.75 19.84 -24.19
N ALA A 168 -12.44 21.13 -24.23
CA ALA A 168 -11.31 21.69 -23.50
C ALA A 168 -11.39 21.40 -21.99
N ALA A 169 -12.60 21.45 -21.42
CA ALA A 169 -12.83 21.11 -20.01
C ALA A 169 -12.49 19.64 -19.71
N ARG A 170 -12.90 18.71 -20.59
CA ARG A 170 -12.61 17.29 -20.42
C ARG A 170 -11.13 16.97 -20.59
N GLN A 171 -10.45 17.62 -21.54
CA GLN A 171 -9.00 17.49 -21.71
C GLN A 171 -8.24 18.01 -20.48
N ALA A 172 -8.67 19.13 -19.89
CA ALA A 172 -8.06 19.66 -18.68
C ALA A 172 -8.26 18.72 -17.48
N GLN A 173 -9.45 18.10 -17.36
CA GLN A 173 -9.72 17.10 -16.33
C GLN A 173 -8.87 15.85 -16.51
N GLU A 174 -8.87 15.23 -17.69
CA GLU A 174 -8.06 14.04 -18.00
C GLU A 174 -6.57 14.32 -17.75
N ARG A 175 -6.09 15.53 -18.07
CA ARG A 175 -4.72 15.96 -17.78
C ARG A 175 -4.42 16.00 -16.28
N GLN A 176 -5.33 16.55 -15.46
CA GLN A 176 -5.14 16.60 -14.01
C GLN A 176 -5.22 15.20 -13.38
N GLU A 177 -6.11 14.33 -13.86
CA GLU A 177 -6.21 12.94 -13.41
C GLU A 177 -4.92 12.17 -13.70
N THR A 178 -4.34 12.32 -14.89
CA THR A 178 -3.04 11.72 -15.23
C THR A 178 -1.91 12.25 -14.36
N LEU A 179 -1.82 13.58 -14.18
CA LEU A 179 -0.79 14.17 -13.31
C LEU A 179 -0.92 13.72 -11.86
N TYR A 180 -2.15 13.56 -11.37
CA TYR A 180 -2.41 13.04 -10.04
C TYR A 180 -1.92 11.59 -9.91
N GLY A 181 -2.22 10.74 -10.90
CA GLY A 181 -1.73 9.36 -10.92
C GLY A 181 -0.20 9.26 -10.94
N GLU A 182 0.47 10.07 -11.76
CA GLU A 182 1.94 10.15 -11.78
C GLU A 182 2.51 10.68 -10.46
N TRP A 183 1.82 11.63 -9.83
CA TRP A 183 2.21 12.11 -8.51
C TRP A 183 2.04 11.07 -7.42
N GLU A 184 0.95 10.28 -7.42
CA GLU A 184 0.77 9.17 -6.47
C GLU A 184 1.87 8.11 -6.67
N HIS A 185 2.19 7.78 -7.91
CA HIS A 185 3.26 6.84 -8.23
C HIS A 185 4.62 7.36 -7.77
N LEU A 186 4.94 8.63 -8.06
CA LEU A 186 6.16 9.30 -7.59
C LEU A 186 6.25 9.29 -6.06
N LYS A 187 5.15 9.62 -5.38
CA LYS A 187 5.06 9.64 -3.92
C LYS A 187 5.37 8.26 -3.34
N SER A 188 4.76 7.21 -3.90
CA SER A 188 4.99 5.81 -3.49
C SER A 188 6.46 5.42 -3.67
N LEU A 189 7.03 5.66 -4.87
CA LEU A 189 8.42 5.36 -5.17
C LEU A 189 9.41 6.10 -4.26
N ALA A 190 9.15 7.38 -4.01
CA ALA A 190 9.99 8.22 -3.17
C ALA A 190 9.99 7.75 -1.71
N LEU A 191 8.82 7.44 -1.14
CA LEU A 191 8.68 6.92 0.22
C LEU A 191 9.39 5.57 0.39
N HIS A 192 9.17 4.66 -0.56
CA HIS A 192 9.86 3.37 -0.58
C HIS A 192 11.37 3.52 -0.71
N SER A 193 11.84 4.44 -1.55
CA SER A 193 13.27 4.69 -1.75
C SER A 193 13.96 5.18 -0.48
N VAL A 194 13.39 6.18 0.22
CA VAL A 194 13.96 6.68 1.48
C VAL A 194 13.94 5.59 2.57
N ARG A 195 12.82 4.84 2.68
CA ARG A 195 12.73 3.73 3.64
C ARG A 195 13.78 2.65 3.38
N ASP A 196 13.95 2.24 2.13
CA ASP A 196 14.88 1.19 1.75
C ASP A 196 16.34 1.64 1.91
N TYR A 197 16.63 2.93 1.71
CA TYR A 197 17.93 3.53 2.03
C TYR A 197 18.24 3.39 3.52
N PHE A 198 17.31 3.74 4.42
CA PHE A 198 17.51 3.53 5.85
C PHE A 198 17.61 2.06 6.26
N ARG A 199 16.80 1.18 5.66
CA ARG A 199 16.87 -0.28 5.89
C ARG A 199 18.23 -0.87 5.52
N SER A 200 18.89 -0.32 4.50
CA SER A 200 20.24 -0.74 4.11
C SER A 200 21.36 -0.15 4.99
N GLY A 201 21.02 0.62 6.03
CA GLY A 201 21.96 1.24 6.95
C GLY A 201 22.47 2.61 6.50
N GLY A 202 21.81 3.23 5.51
CA GLY A 202 22.15 4.56 5.02
C GLY A 202 22.00 5.65 6.09
N ASN A 203 22.86 6.67 6.00
CA ASN A 203 22.83 7.81 6.91
C ASN A 203 21.93 8.91 6.35
N GLY A 204 20.92 9.35 7.11
CA GLY A 204 20.00 10.39 6.66
C GLY A 204 20.68 11.72 6.31
N ALA A 205 21.88 11.98 6.84
CA ALA A 205 22.66 13.18 6.50
C ALA A 205 23.18 13.20 5.05
N GLU A 206 23.29 12.03 4.42
CA GLU A 206 23.77 11.87 3.04
C GLU A 206 22.63 11.95 2.02
N ILE A 207 21.38 11.94 2.48
CA ILE A 207 20.22 12.08 1.61
C ILE A 207 20.22 13.50 1.02
N PRO A 208 20.17 13.66 -0.31
CA PRO A 208 20.17 14.98 -0.92
C PRO A 208 18.88 15.74 -0.58
N LYS A 209 18.97 17.06 -0.37
CA LYS A 209 17.78 17.90 -0.16
C LYS A 209 16.85 17.94 -1.39
N VAL A 210 17.44 17.83 -2.58
CA VAL A 210 16.72 17.91 -3.86
C VAL A 210 17.21 16.78 -4.76
N PHE A 211 16.28 16.03 -5.34
CA PHE A 211 16.58 14.98 -6.30
C PHE A 211 15.64 15.06 -7.50
N GLN A 212 16.21 14.97 -8.71
CA GLN A 212 15.44 14.84 -9.94
C GLN A 212 15.38 13.35 -10.31
N VAL A 213 14.18 12.81 -10.48
CA VAL A 213 14.02 11.40 -10.85
C VAL A 213 14.62 11.11 -12.23
N LYS A 214 15.10 9.88 -12.38
CA LYS A 214 15.58 9.35 -13.66
C LYS A 214 14.43 8.56 -14.31
N PRO A 215 13.73 9.09 -15.33
CA PRO A 215 12.69 8.35 -16.02
C PRO A 215 13.30 7.18 -16.79
N ASP A 216 12.49 6.16 -17.03
CA ASP A 216 12.87 5.01 -17.84
C ASP A 216 13.07 5.43 -19.30
N SER A 217 14.15 4.99 -19.94
CA SER A 217 14.44 5.37 -21.32
C SER A 217 13.46 4.77 -22.34
N TYR A 218 12.81 3.65 -22.02
CA TYR A 218 11.92 2.93 -22.93
C TYR A 218 10.47 3.38 -22.76
N THR A 219 9.97 3.44 -21.53
CA THR A 219 8.58 3.85 -21.24
C THR A 219 8.43 5.35 -21.06
N ARG A 220 9.54 6.10 -20.87
CA ARG A 220 9.56 7.54 -20.55
C ARG A 220 8.86 7.93 -19.25
N GLY A 221 8.36 6.94 -18.51
CA GLY A 221 7.69 7.11 -17.22
C GLY A 221 8.59 6.72 -16.05
N LEU A 222 7.98 6.70 -14.87
CA LEU A 222 8.65 6.26 -13.64
C LEU A 222 8.73 4.74 -13.58
N ASN A 223 9.84 4.24 -13.05
CA ASN A 223 10.04 2.83 -12.72
C ASN A 223 10.57 2.68 -11.28
N ASN A 224 10.77 1.44 -10.83
CA ASN A 224 11.21 1.11 -9.47
C ASN A 224 12.61 1.64 -9.10
N PHE A 225 13.37 2.17 -10.05
CA PHE A 225 14.71 2.75 -9.85
C PHE A 225 14.71 4.28 -10.01
N SER A 226 13.62 4.88 -10.50
CA SER A 226 13.56 6.31 -10.83
C SER A 226 13.79 7.23 -9.63
N ALA A 227 13.40 6.81 -8.42
CA ALA A 227 13.55 7.58 -7.18
C ALA A 227 14.76 7.15 -6.31
N LYS A 228 15.59 6.21 -6.79
CA LYS A 228 16.78 5.76 -6.04
C LYS A 228 17.92 6.75 -6.19
N PHE A 229 18.20 7.49 -5.12
CA PHE A 229 19.21 8.56 -5.09
C PHE A 229 20.61 8.11 -4.64
N TRP A 230 20.78 6.85 -4.23
CA TRP A 230 22.04 6.27 -3.73
C TRP A 230 22.70 5.29 -4.72
N LEU A 231 22.24 5.27 -5.98
CA LEU A 231 22.79 4.46 -7.08
C LEU A 231 23.72 5.27 -7.98
#